data_AF-A0A416MF71-F1
#
_entry.id   AF-A0A416MF71-F1
#
_cell.length_a   1.000
_cell.length_b   1.000
_cell.length_c   1.000
_cell.angle_alpha   90.00
_cell.angle_beta   90.00
_cell.angle_gamma   90.00
#
_symmetry.space_group_name_H-M   'P 1'
#
loop_
_entity.id
_entity.type
_entity.pdbx_description
1 polymer ?
#
loop_
_entity_poly.entity_id
_entity_poly.type
_entity_poly.pdbx_seq_one_letter_code
_entity_poly.pdbx_strand_id
1 'polypeptide(L)'
;MVNLLVKDIRKALEKELYFVALSAALTLPDICGKAEYPDEKKDGRRYRMWYDKYIGDYEKCSSNEKLPCPDGNLIYKLRCALLHAGNPSIEGFHEENKIDITHFILITQKSNEFDFYGDSYKIQEDESFCEYRMNVQRICTLICNVAEIYYKENQNKFHFDYNIMELNNDEVEYRLYDEISRLNQERKEG
;
A
#
# COMPACT_ATOMS: atom_id res chain seq x y z
N MET A 1 10.99 8.60 3.93
CA MET A 1 10.18 7.99 2.85
C MET A 1 8.82 7.49 3.35
N VAL A 2 8.77 6.48 4.23
CA VAL A 2 7.51 5.82 4.64
C VAL A 2 6.45 6.81 5.13
N ASN A 3 6.81 7.73 6.04
CA ASN A 3 5.86 8.74 6.54
C ASN A 3 5.30 9.66 5.45
N LEU A 4 6.10 9.98 4.42
CA LEU A 4 5.62 10.80 3.29
C LEU A 4 4.63 10.00 2.44
N LEU A 5 4.95 8.75 2.11
CA LEU A 5 4.03 7.86 1.39
C LEU A 5 2.72 7.68 2.15
N VAL A 6 2.77 7.40 3.45
CA VAL A 6 1.58 7.26 4.30
C VAL A 6 0.75 8.54 4.30
N LYS A 7 1.38 9.71 4.43
CA LYS A 7 0.70 11.01 4.34
C LYS A 7 0.01 11.20 2.98
N ASP A 8 0.67 10.85 1.89
CA ASP A 8 0.11 11.00 0.54
C ASP A 8 -1.02 9.99 0.27
N ILE A 9 -0.91 8.76 0.77
CA ILE A 9 -1.99 7.76 0.71
C ILE A 9 -3.21 8.25 1.47
N ARG A 10 -3.05 8.76 2.70
CA ARG A 10 -4.16 9.31 3.51
C ARG A 10 -4.85 10.47 2.79
N LYS A 11 -4.09 11.40 2.20
CA LYS A 11 -4.64 12.48 1.36
C LYS A 11 -5.38 11.94 0.12
N ALA A 12 -4.84 10.91 -0.53
CA ALA A 12 -5.49 10.29 -1.68
C ALA A 12 -6.85 9.69 -1.28
N LEU A 13 -6.93 9.01 -0.13
CA LEU A 13 -8.21 8.51 0.41
C LEU A 13 -9.19 9.65 0.73
N GLU A 14 -8.74 10.72 1.40
CA GLU A 14 -9.55 11.91 1.67
C GLU A 14 -10.11 12.57 0.40
N LYS A 15 -9.38 12.47 -0.71
CA LYS A 15 -9.77 13.00 -2.03
C LYS A 15 -10.43 11.95 -2.91
N GLU A 16 -10.79 10.79 -2.38
CA GLU A 16 -11.49 9.71 -3.09
C GLU A 16 -10.69 9.16 -4.28
N LEU A 17 -9.36 9.29 -4.25
CA LEU A 17 -8.42 8.76 -5.24
C LEU A 17 -8.05 7.30 -4.92
N TYR A 18 -9.06 6.43 -4.81
CA TYR A 18 -8.93 5.09 -4.23
C TYR A 18 -7.88 4.21 -4.90
N PHE A 19 -7.78 4.22 -6.24
CA PHE A 19 -6.79 3.40 -6.95
C PHE A 19 -5.36 3.91 -6.77
N VAL A 20 -5.17 5.23 -6.64
CA VAL A 20 -3.87 5.83 -6.33
C VAL A 20 -3.46 5.44 -4.91
N ALA A 21 -4.39 5.59 -3.96
CA ALA A 21 -4.19 5.19 -2.57
C ALA A 21 -3.85 3.69 -2.46
N LEU A 22 -4.63 2.82 -3.10
CA LEU A 22 -4.42 1.37 -3.09
C LEU A 22 -3.09 0.98 -3.71
N SER A 23 -2.77 1.53 -4.89
CA SER A 23 -1.51 1.24 -5.57
C SER A 23 -0.31 1.60 -4.71
N ALA A 24 -0.33 2.79 -4.09
CA ALA A 24 0.74 3.26 -3.21
C ALA A 24 0.79 2.46 -1.89
N ALA A 25 -0.35 2.19 -1.25
CA ALA A 25 -0.42 1.41 -0.02
C ALA A 25 0.15 0.00 -0.21
N LEU A 26 -0.17 -0.66 -1.33
CA LEU A 26 0.35 -2.00 -1.65
C LEU A 26 1.87 -2.03 -1.86
N THR A 27 2.57 -0.90 -1.96
CA THR A 27 4.04 -0.86 -1.98
C THR A 27 4.68 -0.86 -0.58
N LEU A 28 3.94 -0.48 0.47
CA LEU A 28 4.48 -0.38 1.82
C LEU A 28 4.98 -1.73 2.36
N PRO A 29 4.28 -2.87 2.16
CA PRO A 29 4.82 -4.17 2.58
C PRO A 29 6.09 -4.59 1.82
N ASP A 30 6.27 -4.17 0.56
CA ASP A 30 7.55 -4.37 -0.16
C ASP A 30 8.69 -3.59 0.53
N ILE A 31 8.44 -2.32 0.86
CA ILE A 31 9.42 -1.43 1.51
C ILE A 31 9.78 -1.96 2.91
N CYS A 32 8.78 -2.25 3.73
CA CYS A 32 9.00 -2.73 5.09
C CYS A 32 9.55 -4.16 5.12
N GLY A 33 9.11 -5.03 4.21
CA GLY A 33 9.66 -6.38 4.05
C GLY A 33 11.13 -6.36 3.61
N LYS A 34 11.53 -5.43 2.75
CA LYS A 34 12.95 -5.24 2.38
C LYS A 34 13.80 -4.84 3.58
N ALA A 35 13.29 -3.99 4.48
CA ALA A 35 13.97 -3.57 5.69
C ALA A 35 14.05 -4.69 6.74
N GLU A 36 12.98 -5.47 6.94
CA GLU A 36 12.96 -6.57 7.91
C GLU A 36 13.80 -7.77 7.47
N TYR A 37 13.76 -8.08 6.17
CA TYR A 37 14.37 -9.29 5.60
C TYR A 37 15.34 -8.94 4.45
N PRO A 38 16.46 -8.24 4.73
CA PRO A 38 17.38 -7.77 3.68
C PRO A 38 17.99 -8.92 2.85
N ASP A 39 18.23 -10.07 3.49
CA ASP A 39 18.90 -11.24 2.90
C ASP A 39 17.97 -12.18 2.11
N GLU A 40 16.64 -12.00 2.21
CA GLU A 40 15.68 -12.88 1.56
C GLU A 40 15.56 -12.57 0.06
N LYS A 41 16.06 -13.43 -0.83
CA LYS A 41 16.16 -13.10 -2.26
C LYS A 41 14.96 -13.52 -3.10
N LYS A 42 14.00 -14.29 -2.55
CA LYS A 42 12.85 -14.79 -3.31
C LYS A 42 11.80 -13.70 -3.50
N ASP A 43 11.34 -13.55 -4.74
CA ASP A 43 10.33 -12.57 -5.12
C ASP A 43 9.04 -12.73 -4.30
N GLY A 44 8.57 -11.60 -3.77
CA GLY A 44 7.39 -11.52 -2.92
C GLY A 44 7.50 -12.21 -1.56
N ARG A 45 8.57 -12.94 -1.25
CA ARG A 45 8.68 -13.65 0.04
C ARG A 45 8.81 -12.67 1.20
N ARG A 46 9.59 -11.60 1.03
CA ARG A 46 9.68 -10.49 2.00
C ARG A 46 8.33 -9.86 2.27
N TYR A 47 7.57 -9.61 1.21
CA TYR A 47 6.25 -9.01 1.26
C TYR A 47 5.31 -9.86 2.12
N ARG A 48 5.16 -11.13 1.76
CA ARG A 48 4.27 -12.08 2.44
C ARG A 48 4.64 -12.23 3.91
N MET A 49 5.92 -12.50 4.19
CA MET A 49 6.42 -12.66 5.56
C MET A 49 6.22 -11.41 6.42
N TRP A 50 6.38 -10.21 5.85
CA TRP A 50 6.14 -8.98 6.60
C TRP A 50 4.65 -8.77 6.81
N TYR A 51 3.84 -8.92 5.76
CA TYR A 51 2.40 -8.75 5.85
C TYR A 51 1.78 -9.72 6.86
N ASP A 52 2.10 -11.01 6.78
CA ASP A 52 1.56 -12.02 7.70
C ASP A 52 1.93 -11.71 9.15
N LYS A 53 3.21 -11.39 9.39
CA LYS A 53 3.73 -11.13 10.75
C LYS A 53 3.13 -9.88 11.40
N TYR A 54 2.94 -8.81 10.64
CA TYR A 54 2.56 -7.50 11.20
C TYR A 54 1.08 -7.15 11.00
N ILE A 55 0.40 -7.80 10.06
CA ILE A 55 -1.01 -7.55 9.72
C ILE A 55 -1.82 -8.84 9.80
N GLY A 56 -1.45 -9.85 9.01
CA GLY A 56 -2.24 -11.07 8.81
C GLY A 56 -2.53 -11.85 10.11
N ASP A 57 -1.56 -11.95 11.03
CA ASP A 57 -1.73 -12.66 12.30
C ASP A 57 -2.76 -12.01 13.24
N TYR A 58 -3.06 -10.73 13.05
CA TYR A 58 -4.12 -10.01 13.79
C TYR A 58 -5.47 -10.01 13.06
N GLU A 59 -5.47 -10.37 11.77
CA GLU A 59 -6.66 -10.43 10.91
C GLU A 59 -7.32 -11.82 10.88
N LYS A 60 -6.60 -12.86 11.31
CA LYS A 60 -7.13 -14.24 11.38
C LYS A 60 -8.27 -14.32 12.41
N CYS A 61 -9.49 -14.51 11.93
CA CYS A 61 -10.63 -14.83 12.78
C CYS A 61 -10.50 -16.29 13.26
N SER A 62 -10.40 -16.50 14.57
CA SER A 62 -9.98 -17.75 15.23
C SER A 62 -10.93 -18.96 15.09
N SER A 63 -11.91 -18.93 14.18
CA SER A 63 -12.98 -19.93 14.12
C SER A 63 -12.95 -20.85 12.89
N ASN A 64 -12.39 -20.43 11.75
CA ASN A 64 -12.29 -21.30 10.57
C ASN A 64 -11.20 -20.83 9.59
N GLU A 65 -10.11 -21.60 9.49
CA GLU A 65 -8.94 -21.31 8.65
C GLU A 65 -9.23 -21.38 7.14
N LYS A 66 -10.34 -22.00 6.73
CA LYS A 66 -10.73 -22.12 5.31
C LYS A 66 -11.30 -20.84 4.70
N LEU A 67 -11.76 -19.91 5.53
CA LEU A 67 -12.47 -18.73 5.07
C LEU A 67 -11.51 -17.75 4.35
N PRO A 68 -12.00 -17.02 3.34
CA PRO A 68 -11.21 -15.96 2.70
C PRO A 68 -10.75 -14.94 3.73
N CYS A 69 -9.45 -14.70 3.78
CA CYS A 69 -8.84 -13.69 4.64
C CYS A 69 -7.78 -12.91 3.85
N PRO A 70 -7.61 -11.61 4.13
CA PRO A 70 -6.63 -10.77 3.46
C PRO A 70 -5.22 -11.05 3.99
N ASP A 71 -4.69 -12.25 3.75
CA ASP A 71 -3.34 -12.61 4.17
C ASP A 71 -2.26 -12.12 3.18
N GLY A 72 -1.00 -12.37 3.53
CA GLY A 72 0.14 -11.94 2.73
C GLY A 72 0.10 -12.49 1.31
N ASN A 73 -0.37 -13.72 1.11
CA ASN A 73 -0.50 -14.34 -0.21
C ASN A 73 -1.54 -13.62 -1.07
N LEU A 74 -2.75 -13.45 -0.56
CA LEU A 74 -3.85 -12.78 -1.24
C LEU A 74 -3.48 -11.34 -1.60
N ILE A 75 -2.91 -10.60 -0.63
CA ILE A 75 -2.56 -9.19 -0.80
C ILE A 75 -1.36 -9.01 -1.73
N TYR A 76 -0.39 -9.94 -1.72
CA TYR A 76 0.68 -9.96 -2.71
C TYR A 76 0.18 -10.23 -4.13
N LYS A 77 -0.79 -11.14 -4.30
CA LYS A 77 -1.43 -11.38 -5.61
C LYS A 77 -2.17 -10.12 -6.07
N LEU A 78 -2.95 -9.49 -5.21
CA LEU A 78 -3.64 -8.24 -5.52
C LEU A 78 -2.67 -7.15 -5.97
N ARG A 79 -1.53 -7.00 -5.27
CA ARG A 79 -0.46 -6.09 -5.64
C ARG A 79 0.09 -6.37 -7.03
N CYS A 80 0.38 -7.63 -7.37
CA CYS A 80 0.86 -7.99 -8.70
C CYS A 80 -0.19 -7.73 -9.79
N ALA A 81 -1.44 -8.11 -9.52
CA ALA A 81 -2.56 -7.96 -10.45
C ALA A 81 -2.83 -6.47 -10.75
N LEU A 82 -2.82 -5.61 -9.72
CA LEU A 82 -3.00 -4.17 -9.87
C LEU A 82 -1.80 -3.50 -10.55
N LEU A 83 -0.57 -3.72 -10.05
CA LEU A 83 0.60 -2.93 -10.47
C LEU A 83 1.26 -3.42 -11.76
N HIS A 84 1.13 -4.71 -12.12
CA HIS A 84 1.76 -5.27 -13.31
C HIS A 84 0.78 -5.60 -14.43
N ALA A 85 -0.44 -6.02 -14.09
CA ALA A 85 -1.45 -6.38 -15.10
C ALA A 85 -2.50 -5.28 -15.32
N GLY A 86 -2.61 -4.29 -14.43
CA GLY A 86 -3.68 -3.28 -14.49
C GLY A 86 -5.08 -3.87 -14.27
N ASN A 87 -5.16 -5.12 -13.78
CA ASN A 87 -6.40 -5.84 -13.53
C ASN A 87 -6.39 -6.30 -12.07
N PRO A 88 -6.96 -5.53 -11.13
CA PRO A 88 -6.91 -5.83 -9.70
C PRO A 88 -7.93 -6.90 -9.30
N SER A 89 -7.84 -8.06 -9.93
CA SER A 89 -8.62 -9.24 -9.61
C SER A 89 -7.71 -10.31 -8.99
N ILE A 90 -8.23 -10.96 -7.96
CA ILE A 90 -7.62 -12.15 -7.36
C ILE A 90 -8.40 -13.43 -7.70
N GLU A 91 -9.37 -13.35 -8.60
CA GLU A 91 -10.15 -14.53 -9.03
C GLU A 91 -9.25 -15.67 -9.49
N GLY A 92 -9.68 -16.90 -9.19
CA GLY A 92 -8.88 -18.10 -9.40
C GLY A 92 -7.58 -18.11 -8.58
N PHE A 93 -7.54 -17.38 -7.45
CA PHE A 93 -6.50 -17.58 -6.46
C PHE A 93 -6.84 -18.84 -5.68
N HIS A 94 -5.97 -19.84 -5.82
CA HIS A 94 -6.05 -21.10 -5.12
C HIS A 94 -4.96 -21.11 -4.06
N GLU A 95 -5.36 -21.41 -2.83
CA GLU A 95 -4.46 -21.66 -1.72
C GLU A 95 -4.86 -22.96 -1.05
N GLU A 96 -3.89 -23.82 -0.78
CA GLU A 96 -4.16 -25.13 -0.16
C GLU A 96 -4.92 -24.94 1.15
N ASN A 97 -6.00 -25.70 1.32
CA ASN A 97 -6.88 -25.66 2.50
C ASN A 97 -7.73 -24.38 2.65
N LYS A 98 -7.86 -23.53 1.63
CA LYS A 98 -8.81 -22.41 1.61
C LYS A 98 -9.86 -22.56 0.52
N ILE A 99 -10.99 -21.90 0.72
CA ILE A 99 -12.03 -21.78 -0.30
C ILE A 99 -11.53 -20.81 -1.38
N ASP A 100 -11.70 -21.20 -2.63
CA ASP A 100 -11.30 -20.41 -3.78
C ASP A 100 -12.19 -19.18 -3.95
N ILE A 101 -11.57 -18.01 -4.15
CA ILE A 101 -12.30 -16.78 -4.43
C ILE A 101 -12.69 -16.79 -5.91
N THR A 102 -13.97 -17.01 -6.19
CA THR A 102 -14.49 -17.07 -7.56
C THR A 102 -14.94 -15.71 -8.08
N HIS A 103 -15.31 -14.79 -7.17
CA HIS A 103 -15.70 -13.42 -7.51
C HIS A 103 -15.01 -12.44 -6.57
N PHE A 104 -14.28 -11.48 -7.11
CA PHE A 104 -13.59 -10.47 -6.30
C PHE A 104 -14.15 -9.08 -6.55
N ILE A 105 -14.47 -8.35 -5.48
CA ILE A 105 -15.04 -7.01 -5.57
C ILE A 105 -14.20 -6.05 -4.71
N LEU A 106 -13.71 -4.99 -5.33
CA LEU A 106 -13.17 -3.83 -4.60
C LEU A 106 -14.29 -2.85 -4.29
N ILE A 107 -14.51 -2.60 -3.00
CA ILE A 107 -15.45 -1.58 -2.53
C ILE A 107 -14.70 -0.27 -2.33
N THR A 108 -15.09 0.75 -3.08
CA THR A 108 -14.72 2.15 -2.82
C THR A 108 -15.84 2.82 -2.05
N GLN A 109 -15.52 3.34 -0.87
CA GLN A 109 -16.49 3.98 0.02
C GLN A 109 -15.92 5.31 0.50
N LYS A 110 -16.74 6.36 0.46
CA LYS A 110 -16.37 7.65 1.06
C LYS A 110 -16.14 7.47 2.55
N SER A 111 -15.24 8.28 3.10
CA SER A 111 -15.06 8.34 4.55
C SER A 111 -16.40 8.59 5.25
N ASN A 112 -16.69 7.81 6.29
CA ASN A 112 -17.90 7.94 7.08
C ASN A 112 -17.57 8.43 8.51
N GLU A 113 -18.56 8.96 9.22
CA GLU A 113 -18.37 9.54 10.56
C GLU A 113 -17.84 8.53 11.60
N PHE A 114 -18.02 7.23 11.36
CA PHE A 114 -17.64 6.16 12.28
C PHE A 114 -16.28 5.54 11.96
N ASP A 115 -15.66 5.93 10.85
CA ASP A 115 -14.43 5.37 10.28
C ASP A 115 -14.40 3.82 10.27
N PHE A 116 -15.59 3.22 10.15
CA PHE A 116 -15.76 1.78 10.20
C PHE A 116 -15.89 1.24 8.78
N TYR A 117 -14.89 0.47 8.38
CA TYR A 117 -14.84 -0.22 7.08
C TYR A 117 -14.52 -1.69 7.31
N GLY A 118 -15.31 -2.56 6.68
CA GLY A 118 -15.17 -4.00 6.79
C GLY A 118 -15.04 -4.63 5.43
N ASP A 119 -14.30 -5.73 5.38
CA ASP A 119 -14.41 -6.68 4.30
C ASP A 119 -15.62 -7.58 4.55
N SER A 120 -16.13 -8.21 3.49
CA SER A 120 -17.21 -9.19 3.62
C SER A 120 -17.04 -10.31 2.61
N TYR A 121 -17.62 -11.46 2.91
CA TYR A 121 -17.65 -12.58 1.98
C TYR A 121 -19.05 -13.18 1.92
N LYS A 122 -19.33 -13.84 0.81
CA LYS A 122 -20.53 -14.66 0.60
C LYS A 122 -20.10 -16.00 0.01
N ILE A 123 -20.44 -17.08 0.70
CA ILE A 123 -20.07 -18.46 0.33
C ILE A 123 -21.36 -19.28 0.15
N GLN A 124 -21.41 -20.13 -0.88
CA GLN A 124 -22.46 -21.14 -1.03
C GLN A 124 -22.14 -22.39 -0.21
N GLU A 125 -23.16 -23.13 0.24
CA GLU A 125 -22.99 -24.32 1.10
C GLU A 125 -22.12 -25.41 0.47
N ASP A 126 -22.11 -25.51 -0.86
CA ASP A 126 -21.31 -26.48 -1.62
C ASP A 126 -19.89 -25.99 -1.94
N GLU A 127 -19.50 -24.81 -1.42
CA GLU A 127 -18.20 -24.15 -1.63
C GLU A 127 -17.89 -23.84 -3.11
N SER A 128 -18.84 -24.01 -4.04
CA SER A 128 -18.63 -23.77 -5.48
C SER A 128 -18.53 -22.29 -5.85
N PHE A 129 -19.01 -21.41 -4.97
CA PHE A 129 -19.02 -19.98 -5.15
C PHE A 129 -18.56 -19.27 -3.88
N CYS A 130 -17.60 -18.36 -4.05
CA CYS A 130 -17.15 -17.45 -3.03
C CYS A 130 -16.96 -16.05 -3.64
N GLU A 131 -17.77 -15.10 -3.17
CA GLU A 131 -17.58 -13.68 -3.43
C GLU A 131 -16.84 -13.08 -2.24
N TYR A 132 -15.69 -12.45 -2.47
CA TYR A 132 -14.96 -11.70 -1.47
C TYR A 132 -14.95 -10.22 -1.84
N ARG A 133 -15.45 -9.38 -0.94
CA ARG A 133 -15.50 -7.93 -1.10
C ARG A 133 -14.50 -7.28 -0.16
N MET A 134 -13.48 -6.66 -0.74
CA MET A 134 -12.44 -5.95 0.01
C MET A 134 -12.68 -4.45 -0.04
N ASN A 135 -12.68 -3.79 1.11
CA ASN A 135 -12.84 -2.35 1.19
C ASN A 135 -11.49 -1.63 1.03
N VAL A 136 -11.40 -0.75 0.03
CA VAL A 136 -10.15 -0.03 -0.27
C VAL A 136 -9.72 0.89 0.86
N GLN A 137 -10.67 1.57 1.50
CA GLN A 137 -10.38 2.46 2.63
C GLN A 137 -9.78 1.65 3.79
N ARG A 138 -10.40 0.51 4.10
CA ARG A 138 -9.95 -0.40 5.16
C ARG A 138 -8.51 -0.84 4.96
N ILE A 139 -8.22 -1.48 3.82
CA ILE A 139 -6.91 -2.10 3.58
C ILE A 139 -5.80 -1.05 3.48
N CYS A 140 -6.07 0.10 2.86
CA CYS A 140 -5.11 1.20 2.79
C CYS A 140 -4.79 1.76 4.18
N THR A 141 -5.82 2.02 5.00
CA THR A 141 -5.64 2.54 6.37
C THR A 141 -4.88 1.53 7.23
N LEU A 142 -5.22 0.25 7.16
CA LEU A 142 -4.55 -0.81 7.91
C LEU A 142 -3.05 -0.90 7.56
N ILE A 143 -2.72 -1.00 6.27
CA ILE A 143 -1.33 -1.07 5.82
C ILE A 143 -0.57 0.21 6.21
N CYS A 144 -1.18 1.40 6.05
CA CYS A 144 -0.55 2.67 6.42
C CYS A 144 -0.22 2.73 7.91
N ASN A 145 -1.16 2.37 8.78
CA ASN A 145 -0.98 2.45 10.22
C ASN A 145 0.13 1.50 10.68
N VAL A 146 0.11 0.25 10.20
CA VAL A 146 1.12 -0.75 10.58
C VAL A 146 2.50 -0.38 10.02
N ALA A 147 2.59 0.09 8.78
CA ALA A 147 3.85 0.52 8.18
C ALA A 147 4.45 1.75 8.89
N GLU A 148 3.61 2.71 9.28
CA GLU A 148 4.03 3.90 10.02
C GLU A 148 4.59 3.54 11.41
N ILE A 149 3.90 2.65 12.15
CA ILE A 149 4.36 2.13 13.44
C ILE A 149 5.68 1.37 13.26
N TYR A 150 5.71 0.41 12.34
CA TYR A 150 6.90 -0.40 12.08
C TYR A 150 8.11 0.48 11.71
N TYR A 151 7.92 1.48 10.84
CA TYR A 151 8.97 2.42 10.47
C TYR A 151 9.46 3.23 11.68
N LYS A 152 8.55 3.74 12.51
CA LYS A 152 8.90 4.51 13.72
C LYS A 152 9.76 3.70 14.68
N GLU A 153 9.48 2.42 14.84
CA GLU A 153 10.18 1.52 15.77
C GLU A 153 11.48 0.94 15.20
N ASN A 154 11.66 0.96 13.87
CA ASN A 154 12.74 0.25 13.18
C ASN A 154 13.53 1.15 12.21
N GLN A 155 13.62 2.46 12.47
CA GLN A 155 14.24 3.42 11.55
C GLN A 155 15.66 3.02 11.11
N ASN A 156 16.44 2.39 12.00
CA ASN A 156 17.79 1.90 11.74
C ASN A 156 17.88 0.79 10.68
N LYS A 157 16.77 0.12 10.33
CA LYS A 157 16.70 -0.89 9.27
C LYS A 157 16.47 -0.31 7.88
N PHE A 158 16.15 0.99 7.79
CA PHE A 158 15.84 1.66 6.53
C PHE A 158 17.02 2.47 6.03
N HIS A 159 17.35 2.29 4.75
CA HIS A 159 18.36 3.06 4.05
C HIS A 159 17.72 3.68 2.80
N PHE A 160 17.80 5.00 2.68
CA PHE A 160 17.24 5.79 1.58
C PHE A 160 18.34 6.65 0.98
N ASP A 161 18.75 6.34 -0.25
CA ASP A 161 19.87 6.99 -0.92
C ASP A 161 19.42 8.19 -1.77
N TYR A 162 18.64 9.11 -1.18
CA TYR A 162 18.16 10.31 -1.88
C TYR A 162 17.71 11.42 -0.91
N ASN A 163 17.66 12.65 -1.43
CA ASN A 163 17.15 13.83 -0.71
C ASN A 163 15.88 14.33 -1.37
N ILE A 164 14.90 14.78 -0.58
CA ILE A 164 13.73 15.51 -1.05
C ILE A 164 13.90 16.97 -0.61
N MET A 165 13.80 17.89 -1.57
CA MET A 165 13.72 19.32 -1.31
C MET A 165 12.33 19.81 -1.71
N GLU A 166 11.55 20.27 -0.73
CA GLU A 166 10.27 20.93 -0.96
C GLU A 166 10.53 22.44 -0.95
N LEU A 167 10.40 23.08 -2.11
CA LEU A 167 10.55 24.53 -2.22
C LEU A 167 9.22 25.20 -1.91
N ASN A 168 9.25 26.22 -1.06
CA ASN A 168 8.12 27.12 -0.92
C ASN A 168 8.16 28.21 -2.01
N ASN A 169 7.05 28.92 -2.21
CA ASN A 169 6.93 29.93 -3.27
C ASN A 169 8.01 31.02 -3.17
N ASP A 170 8.37 31.41 -1.94
CA ASP A 170 9.37 32.44 -1.68
C ASP A 170 10.78 31.98 -2.09
N GLU A 171 11.13 30.71 -1.84
CA GLU A 171 12.39 30.11 -2.28
C GLU A 171 12.46 29.89 -3.80
N VAL A 172 11.33 29.58 -4.43
CA VAL A 172 11.24 29.49 -5.90
C VAL A 172 11.48 30.86 -6.52
N GLU A 173 10.84 31.89 -5.99
CA GLU A 173 11.00 33.27 -6.45
C GLU A 173 12.45 33.74 -6.27
N TYR A 174 13.06 33.49 -5.11
CA TYR A 174 14.47 33.83 -4.87
C TYR A 174 15.43 33.12 -5.85
N ARG A 175 15.22 31.84 -6.14
CA ARG A 175 16.04 31.09 -7.09
C ARG A 175 15.89 31.60 -8.52
N LEU A 176 14.66 31.94 -8.93
CA LEU A 176 14.41 32.58 -10.22
C LEU A 176 15.15 33.93 -10.33
N TYR A 177 15.12 34.74 -9.27
CA TYR A 177 15.87 36.00 -9.24
C TYR A 177 17.38 35.80 -9.31
N ASP A 178 17.95 34.84 -8.58
CA ASP A 178 19.40 34.54 -8.62
C ASP A 178 19.82 34.06 -10.02
N GLU A 179 19.03 33.20 -10.64
CA GLU A 179 19.32 32.67 -11.98
C GLU A 179 19.19 33.73 -13.08
N ILE A 180 18.16 34.58 -13.02
CA ILE A 180 18.03 35.75 -13.92
C ILE A 180 19.21 36.71 -13.72
N SER A 181 19.65 36.92 -12.48
CA SER A 181 20.78 37.81 -12.17
C SER A 181 22.09 37.28 -12.75
N ARG A 182 22.36 35.97 -12.63
CA ARG A 182 23.52 35.31 -13.26
C ARG A 182 23.53 35.44 -14.77
N LEU A 183 22.42 35.11 -15.43
CA LEU A 183 22.31 35.19 -16.89
C LEU A 183 22.51 36.63 -17.42
N ASN A 184 22.07 37.63 -16.68
CA ASN A 184 22.28 39.03 -17.03
C ASN A 184 23.73 39.49 -16.82
N GLN A 185 24.47 38.87 -15.89
CA GLN A 185 25.87 39.15 -15.65
C GLN A 185 26.74 38.55 -16.75
N GLU A 186 26.48 37.29 -17.14
CA GLU A 186 27.13 36.61 -18.26
C GLU A 186 26.94 37.35 -19.60
N ARG A 187 25.75 37.92 -19.84
CA ARG A 187 25.46 38.74 -21.03
C ARG A 187 26.19 40.09 -21.08
N LYS A 188 26.67 40.60 -19.95
CA LYS A 188 27.43 41.86 -19.90
C LYS A 188 28.93 41.64 -20.08
N GLU A 189 29.40 40.40 -19.89
CA GLU A 189 30.81 40.01 -19.93
C GLU A 189 31.22 39.32 -21.25
N GLY A 190 30.26 38.92 -22.09
CA GLY A 190 30.49 38.38 -23.45
C GLY A 190 30.11 39.35 -24.55
#